data_AF-L9WUS1-F1
#
_entry.id   AF-L9WUS1-F1
#
_cell.length_a   1.000
_cell.length_b   1.000
_cell.length_c   1.000
_cell.angle_alpha   90.00
_cell.angle_beta   90.00
_cell.angle_gamma   90.00
#
_symmetry.space_group_name_H-M   'P 1'
#
loop_
_entity.id
_entity.type
_entity.pdbx_description
1 polymer ?
#
loop_
_entity_poly.entity_id
_entity_poly.type
_entity_poly.pdbx_seq_one_letter_code
_entity_poly.pdbx_strand_id
1 'polypeptide(L)'
;MADRTPRLDLGTFEPGDEWDHTDTVEAVDEHAIVRGPIADRPASGEYDDELYHATDQGITWRWDDASGDWVHFGGTGSADQPVPGTSHFAEARVETATVESAAVEAIALEDADVECATIAHSRSEKTPVWNVEAHGIDGDGETEVGQAVHALLEDVHEAGGGIVYFPPGRYLLERTPLIGDDTILQGAGRATVFEGPRPDDEVGRALLSNRGYDESGYDGASNWAVRDVRIDAPKANGILPAHAERVRLKNIYGDRIYFHHVDVVSSKNVVVDGYWATRGGEGGSDAPMQFDNQTAGTASNTIWTGKTEVRVEDDDTPTRNCTLANFEIDPENEPDYGVHLHRDGSESITIRDGYVTGCGHSAIRADTGDLVSGLTIESVSCLENARGISLGQVGSGRRELTISDVTIRTDDDGLAAGSGLYAAGFDGASISNVTVDGAFTNGVLFDDMTDLKLSTVTATGASYQAFRFRENVDATLTTARAANCGDAGVYIGPGSRVAYGGITFDGVGSEVDIDTGGETRAWITS
;
A
#
# COMPACT_ATOMS: atom_id res chain seq x y z
N MET A 1 18.49 30.05 20.17
CA MET A 1 19.82 29.64 19.67
C MET A 1 20.31 28.60 20.66
N ALA A 2 20.18 27.32 20.32
CA ALA A 2 20.68 26.24 21.18
C ALA A 2 22.20 26.31 21.22
N ASP A 3 22.78 26.11 22.40
CA ASP A 3 24.23 26.05 22.56
C ASP A 3 24.81 24.90 21.71
N ARG A 4 26.01 25.11 21.16
CA ARG A 4 26.74 24.12 20.37
C ARG A 4 26.83 22.80 21.14
N THR A 5 26.30 21.72 20.58
CA THR A 5 26.63 20.34 20.98
C THR A 5 27.88 19.92 20.19
N PRO A 6 29.09 19.92 20.80
CA PRO A 6 30.33 19.59 20.09
C PRO A 6 30.38 18.14 19.60
N ARG A 7 29.44 17.31 20.08
CA ARG A 7 29.39 15.87 19.87
C ARG A 7 28.88 15.45 18.49
N LEU A 8 27.99 16.23 17.90
CA LEU A 8 27.37 15.88 16.61
C LEU A 8 28.13 16.49 15.41
N ASP A 9 29.17 17.28 15.67
CA ASP A 9 29.93 18.09 14.68
C ASP A 9 29.04 18.84 13.66
N LEU A 10 27.80 19.16 14.06
CA LEU A 10 26.81 19.86 13.24
C LEU A 10 27.25 21.33 13.09
N GLY A 11 28.13 21.59 12.13
CA GLY A 11 28.66 22.92 11.86
C GLY A 11 29.98 23.00 11.09
N THR A 12 30.54 21.88 10.63
CA THR A 12 31.75 21.84 9.79
C THR A 12 31.47 21.81 8.27
N PHE A 13 30.21 21.84 7.85
CA PHE A 13 29.85 21.79 6.43
C PHE A 13 30.08 23.13 5.72
N GLU A 14 30.76 23.10 4.57
CA GLU A 14 30.98 24.30 3.76
C GLU A 14 29.77 24.57 2.85
N PRO A 15 29.46 25.84 2.53
CA PRO A 15 28.40 26.16 1.59
C PRO A 15 28.67 25.52 0.21
N GLY A 16 27.87 24.53 -0.18
CA GLY A 16 27.98 23.85 -1.48
C GLY A 16 27.86 22.32 -1.42
N ASP A 17 27.86 21.72 -0.23
CA ASP A 17 27.62 20.27 -0.09
C ASP A 17 26.14 19.95 -0.38
N GLU A 18 25.90 19.00 -1.30
CA GLU A 18 24.57 18.44 -1.57
C GLU A 18 24.17 17.59 -0.38
N TRP A 19 23.20 18.08 0.40
CA TRP A 19 22.79 17.47 1.66
C TRP A 19 21.43 16.81 1.50
N ASP A 20 21.37 15.51 1.79
CA ASP A 20 20.10 14.80 1.91
C ASP A 20 19.64 14.79 3.37
N HIS A 21 18.35 14.99 3.61
CA HIS A 21 17.74 14.92 4.94
C HIS A 21 17.91 13.54 5.60
N THR A 22 18.14 12.49 4.80
CA THR A 22 18.46 11.14 5.29
C THR A 22 19.83 11.07 5.97
N ASP A 23 20.84 11.82 5.47
CA ASP A 23 22.17 11.89 6.07
C ASP A 23 22.13 12.46 7.49
N THR A 24 21.17 13.35 7.79
CA THR A 24 20.97 13.87 9.16
C THR A 24 20.48 12.80 10.10
N VAL A 25 19.52 12.00 9.64
CA VAL A 25 18.87 10.99 10.47
C VAL A 25 19.86 9.87 10.72
N GLU A 26 20.64 9.46 9.71
CA GLU A 26 21.69 8.46 9.87
C GLU A 26 22.83 8.96 10.77
N ALA A 27 23.30 10.20 10.58
CA ALA A 27 24.33 10.79 11.44
C ALA A 27 23.84 10.96 12.89
N VAL A 28 22.58 11.37 13.08
CA VAL A 28 21.97 11.47 14.41
C VAL A 28 21.80 10.08 15.03
N ASP A 29 21.33 9.06 14.32
CA ASP A 29 21.20 7.69 14.84
C ASP A 29 22.56 7.06 15.16
N GLU A 30 23.58 7.34 14.35
CA GLU A 30 24.94 6.84 14.57
C GLU A 30 25.62 7.54 15.76
N HIS A 31 25.36 8.84 15.97
CA HIS A 31 26.06 9.64 16.99
C HIS A 31 25.26 9.86 18.29
N ALA A 32 23.94 9.65 18.29
CA ALA A 32 23.08 9.83 19.46
C ALA A 32 23.18 8.67 20.47
N ILE A 33 23.64 7.49 20.04
CA ILE A 33 23.78 6.33 20.92
C ILE A 33 25.27 6.01 21.11
N VAL A 34 25.76 6.21 22.33
CA VAL A 34 27.11 5.75 22.70
C VAL A 34 27.10 4.23 22.76
N ARG A 35 28.10 3.57 22.19
CA ARG A 35 28.21 2.10 22.21
C ARG A 35 29.52 1.68 22.89
N GLY A 36 29.46 0.69 23.76
CA GLY A 36 30.64 0.11 24.40
C GLY A 36 30.29 -0.92 25.47
N PRO A 37 31.28 -1.59 26.08
CA PRO A 37 31.06 -2.44 27.24
C PRO A 37 30.42 -1.65 28.39
N ILE A 38 29.56 -2.26 29.22
CA ILE A 38 28.91 -1.54 30.34
C ILE A 38 29.91 -0.86 31.29
N ALA A 39 31.14 -1.40 31.40
CA ALA A 39 32.22 -0.84 32.20
C ALA A 39 32.68 0.55 31.71
N ASP A 40 32.46 0.86 30.43
CA ASP A 40 32.82 2.12 29.80
C ASP A 40 31.64 3.11 29.79
N ARG A 41 30.48 2.73 30.34
CA ARG A 41 29.34 3.65 30.48
C ARG A 41 29.72 4.78 31.44
N PRO A 42 29.57 6.05 31.03
CA PRO A 42 29.91 7.17 31.90
C PRO A 42 29.02 7.19 33.15
N ALA A 43 29.56 7.69 34.27
CA ALA A 43 28.84 7.74 35.54
C ALA A 43 27.64 8.71 35.52
N SER A 44 27.62 9.64 34.56
CA SER A 44 26.53 10.58 34.32
C SER A 44 26.35 10.82 32.82
N GLY A 45 25.14 11.13 32.39
CA GLY A 45 24.88 11.68 31.06
C GLY A 45 25.20 13.17 30.97
N GLU A 46 25.48 13.64 29.75
CA GLU A 46 25.70 15.04 29.41
C GLU A 46 24.37 15.82 29.29
N TYR A 47 23.29 15.13 28.96
CA TYR A 47 21.94 15.67 28.81
C TYR A 47 20.89 14.60 29.11
N ASP A 48 19.69 15.04 29.51
CA ASP A 48 18.54 14.16 29.73
C ASP A 48 18.21 13.36 28.46
N ASP A 49 17.81 12.10 28.64
CA ASP A 49 17.57 11.11 27.58
C ASP A 49 18.81 10.71 26.74
N GLU A 50 20.05 11.01 27.15
CA GLU A 50 21.25 10.45 26.49
C GLU A 50 21.20 8.91 26.50
N LEU A 51 21.53 8.26 25.37
CA LEU A 51 21.47 6.80 25.23
C LEU A 51 22.87 6.17 25.25
N TYR A 52 23.03 5.10 26.03
CA TYR A 52 24.22 4.25 26.04
C TYR A 52 23.83 2.79 25.81
N HIS A 53 24.25 2.21 24.69
CA HIS A 53 24.07 0.80 24.39
C HIS A 53 25.28 -0.02 24.87
N ALA A 54 25.07 -0.76 25.96
CA ALA A 54 26.04 -1.68 26.53
C ALA A 54 26.12 -2.96 25.69
N THR A 55 27.12 -3.05 24.81
CA THR A 55 27.21 -4.10 23.77
C THR A 55 27.46 -5.50 24.35
N ASP A 56 28.10 -5.59 25.51
CA ASP A 56 28.34 -6.84 26.25
C ASP A 56 27.09 -7.34 27.01
N GLN A 57 26.15 -6.45 27.27
CA GLN A 57 24.86 -6.77 27.88
C GLN A 57 23.74 -6.93 26.84
N GLY A 58 23.87 -6.31 25.67
CA GLY A 58 22.73 -6.14 24.75
C GLY A 58 21.63 -5.29 25.39
N ILE A 59 22.00 -4.30 26.22
CA ILE A 59 21.06 -3.43 26.95
C ILE A 59 21.34 -1.97 26.59
N THR A 60 20.28 -1.24 26.23
CA THR A 60 20.30 0.22 26.08
C THR A 60 19.84 0.88 27.37
N TRP A 61 20.68 1.78 27.86
CA TRP A 61 20.45 2.63 29.01
C TRP A 61 20.15 4.06 28.54
N ARG A 62 19.33 4.77 29.31
CA ARG A 62 18.97 6.16 29.08
C ARG A 62 19.29 6.98 30.33
N TRP A 63 19.97 8.10 30.17
CA TRP A 63 20.20 9.02 31.29
C TRP A 63 18.89 9.70 31.66
N ASP A 64 18.54 9.67 32.95
CA ASP A 64 17.39 10.41 33.50
C ASP A 64 17.93 11.46 34.47
N ASP A 65 17.96 12.72 34.01
CA ASP A 65 18.53 13.85 34.75
C ASP A 65 17.78 14.10 36.07
N ALA A 66 16.47 13.81 36.12
CA ALA A 66 15.69 13.94 37.34
C ALA A 66 16.08 12.90 38.41
N SER A 67 16.49 11.70 37.97
CA SER A 67 16.99 10.65 38.86
C SER A 67 18.47 10.81 39.22
N GLY A 68 19.25 11.46 38.35
CA GLY A 68 20.70 11.51 38.43
C GLY A 68 21.37 10.15 38.21
N ASP A 69 20.70 9.23 37.49
CA ASP A 69 21.18 7.88 37.20
C ASP A 69 20.75 7.42 35.79
N TRP A 70 21.40 6.36 35.31
CA TRP A 70 21.05 5.66 34.09
C TRP A 70 19.91 4.69 34.34
N VAL A 71 18.78 4.89 33.67
CA VAL A 71 17.63 3.97 33.70
C VAL A 71 17.65 3.03 32.51
N HIS A 72 17.15 1.82 32.71
CA HIS A 72 16.98 0.86 31.63
C HIS A 72 15.97 1.40 30.60
N PHE A 73 16.33 1.39 29.32
CA PHE A 73 15.48 1.84 28.22
C PHE A 73 14.98 0.69 27.35
N GLY A 74 15.86 -0.24 26.98
CA GLY A 74 15.50 -1.41 26.16
C GLY A 74 16.65 -2.40 25.97
N GLY A 75 16.43 -3.43 25.17
CA GLY A 75 17.40 -4.50 24.89
C GLY A 75 16.96 -5.88 25.37
N THR A 76 17.77 -6.89 25.06
CA THR A 76 17.46 -8.31 25.31
C THR A 76 18.17 -8.87 26.55
N GLY A 77 19.20 -8.17 27.05
CA GLY A 77 20.05 -8.67 28.13
C GLY A 77 20.92 -9.84 27.70
N SER A 78 21.81 -10.27 28.59
CA SER A 78 22.63 -11.47 28.41
C SER A 78 22.36 -12.48 29.52
N ALA A 79 22.86 -13.71 29.37
CA ALA A 79 22.71 -14.76 30.38
C ALA A 79 23.32 -14.38 31.73
N ASP A 80 24.45 -13.65 31.71
CA ASP A 80 25.14 -13.22 32.91
C ASP A 80 24.61 -11.88 33.44
N GLN A 81 23.93 -11.10 32.60
CA GLN A 81 23.41 -9.76 32.91
C GLN A 81 22.01 -9.57 32.30
N PRO A 82 20.96 -10.15 32.92
CA PRO A 82 19.59 -10.02 32.43
C PRO A 82 19.11 -8.56 32.50
N VAL A 83 18.10 -8.23 31.67
CA VAL A 83 17.43 -6.94 31.76
C VAL A 83 16.95 -6.71 33.20
N PRO A 84 17.25 -5.55 33.83
CA PRO A 84 16.81 -5.26 35.18
C PRO A 84 15.31 -5.47 35.36
N GLY A 85 14.92 -6.32 36.31
CA GLY A 85 13.52 -6.65 36.59
C GLY A 85 12.93 -7.80 35.76
N THR A 86 13.73 -8.44 34.90
CA THR A 86 13.31 -9.64 34.15
C THR A 86 14.27 -10.82 34.39
N SER A 87 13.85 -12.00 33.95
CA SER A 87 14.73 -13.15 33.79
C SER A 87 15.18 -13.21 32.33
N HIS A 88 16.48 -13.40 32.07
CA HIS A 88 16.96 -13.67 30.70
C HIS A 88 16.62 -15.11 30.31
N PHE A 89 15.99 -15.29 29.15
CA PHE A 89 15.69 -16.60 28.56
C PHE A 89 16.38 -16.69 27.20
N ALA A 90 17.53 -17.36 27.15
CA ALA A 90 18.23 -17.63 25.88
C ALA A 90 17.51 -18.71 25.05
N GLU A 91 16.86 -19.67 25.70
CA GLU A 91 16.12 -20.76 25.07
C GLU A 91 15.08 -21.33 26.06
N ALA A 92 13.82 -21.47 25.65
CA ALA A 92 12.81 -22.23 26.40
C ALA A 92 12.64 -23.61 25.75
N ARG A 93 13.25 -24.63 26.38
CA ARG A 93 13.08 -26.04 26.03
C ARG A 93 11.93 -26.66 26.81
N VAL A 94 10.90 -27.07 26.10
CA VAL A 94 9.83 -27.93 26.62
C VAL A 94 10.14 -29.34 26.11
N GLU A 95 10.76 -30.17 26.94
CA GLU A 95 11.17 -31.51 26.50
C GLU A 95 9.98 -32.49 26.39
N THR A 96 8.88 -32.23 27.11
CA THR A 96 7.65 -33.04 27.04
C THR A 96 6.47 -32.25 27.57
N ALA A 97 5.50 -31.92 26.71
CA ALA A 97 4.17 -31.51 27.11
C ALA A 97 3.21 -32.69 26.87
N THR A 98 2.93 -33.48 27.90
CA THR A 98 1.86 -34.48 27.84
C THR A 98 0.52 -33.77 27.99
N VAL A 99 -0.16 -33.54 26.86
CA VAL A 99 -1.60 -33.27 26.87
C VAL A 99 -2.28 -34.61 27.11
N GLU A 100 -2.69 -34.88 28.36
CA GLU A 100 -3.55 -36.02 28.63
C GLU A 100 -4.85 -35.83 27.84
N SER A 101 -5.05 -36.72 26.88
CA SER A 101 -6.13 -36.74 25.92
C SER A 101 -7.50 -36.51 26.59
N ALA A 102 -8.17 -35.43 26.24
CA ALA A 102 -9.62 -35.39 26.32
C ALA A 102 -10.16 -36.52 25.44
N ALA A 103 -10.92 -37.43 26.04
CA ALA A 103 -11.53 -38.56 25.38
C ALA A 103 -12.44 -38.08 24.25
N VAL A 104 -11.97 -38.18 23.00
CA VAL A 104 -12.83 -38.17 21.83
C VAL A 104 -13.32 -39.60 21.68
N GLU A 105 -14.54 -39.88 22.15
CA GLU A 105 -15.20 -41.15 21.86
C GLU A 105 -15.32 -41.31 20.34
N ALA A 106 -14.61 -42.29 19.81
CA ALA A 106 -14.66 -42.68 18.41
C ALA A 106 -16.08 -43.18 18.09
N ILE A 107 -16.84 -42.39 17.34
CA ILE A 107 -18.05 -42.85 16.67
C ILE A 107 -17.59 -43.73 15.51
N ALA A 108 -17.81 -45.04 15.62
CA ALA A 108 -17.66 -45.98 14.52
C ALA A 108 -18.75 -45.70 13.47
N LEU A 109 -18.37 -44.99 12.40
CA LEU A 109 -19.15 -44.92 11.16
C LEU A 109 -18.62 -46.01 10.22
N GLU A 110 -19.28 -47.16 10.25
CA GLU A 110 -19.19 -48.14 9.15
C GLU A 110 -20.06 -47.61 8.00
N ASP A 111 -19.48 -47.52 6.80
CA ASP A 111 -20.12 -47.18 5.51
C ASP A 111 -20.47 -45.71 5.19
N ALA A 112 -19.49 -44.80 5.27
CA ALA A 112 -19.58 -43.54 4.52
C ALA A 112 -18.27 -43.23 3.78
N ASP A 113 -18.38 -43.02 2.46
CA ASP A 113 -17.40 -42.33 1.61
C ASP A 113 -17.19 -40.90 2.15
N VAL A 114 -16.31 -40.76 3.14
CA VAL A 114 -15.92 -39.46 3.72
C VAL A 114 -14.61 -39.01 3.09
N GLU A 115 -14.67 -38.54 1.85
CA GLU A 115 -13.63 -37.67 1.27
C GLU A 115 -13.93 -36.22 1.61
N CYS A 116 -13.66 -35.83 2.87
CA CYS A 116 -13.36 -34.45 3.27
C CYS A 116 -13.03 -34.43 4.76
N ALA A 117 -12.00 -35.17 5.17
CA ALA A 117 -11.30 -34.80 6.40
C ALA A 117 -10.47 -33.56 6.07
N THR A 118 -11.05 -32.39 6.31
CA THR A 118 -10.31 -31.14 6.43
C THR A 118 -9.32 -31.38 7.56
N ILE A 119 -8.07 -31.71 7.21
CA ILE A 119 -6.96 -31.70 8.15
C ILE A 119 -6.80 -30.24 8.52
N ALA A 120 -7.50 -29.82 9.57
CA ALA A 120 -7.17 -28.62 10.30
C ALA A 120 -5.71 -28.81 10.72
N HIS A 121 -4.80 -28.17 9.98
CA HIS A 121 -3.38 -28.14 10.27
C HIS A 121 -3.25 -27.67 11.72
N SER A 122 -3.03 -28.61 12.64
CA SER A 122 -2.69 -28.29 14.01
C SER A 122 -1.31 -27.64 13.95
N ARG A 123 -1.27 -26.31 13.78
CA ARG A 123 -0.04 -25.53 13.91
C ARG A 123 0.58 -25.93 15.25
N SER A 124 1.77 -26.51 15.21
CA SER A 124 2.51 -26.85 16.42
C SER A 124 2.84 -25.58 17.19
N GLU A 125 3.20 -25.72 18.47
CA GLU A 125 3.41 -24.58 19.39
C GLU A 125 4.51 -23.57 18.99
N LYS A 126 5.23 -23.75 17.87
CA LYS A 126 6.18 -22.75 17.31
C LYS A 126 6.19 -22.79 15.77
N THR A 127 5.82 -21.70 15.10
CA THR A 127 6.05 -21.52 13.66
C THR A 127 7.56 -21.51 13.40
N PRO A 128 8.10 -22.34 12.50
CA PRO A 128 9.53 -22.37 12.22
C PRO A 128 10.00 -21.04 11.63
N VAL A 129 11.18 -20.58 12.07
CA VAL A 129 11.84 -19.38 11.54
C VAL A 129 13.11 -19.81 10.81
N TRP A 130 13.21 -19.43 9.54
CA TRP A 130 14.30 -19.71 8.63
C TRP A 130 15.06 -18.40 8.38
N ASN A 131 16.13 -18.15 9.14
CA ASN A 131 16.98 -16.98 8.91
C ASN A 131 17.86 -17.23 7.69
N VAL A 132 17.77 -16.37 6.68
CA VAL A 132 18.49 -16.53 5.41
C VAL A 132 20.01 -16.63 5.57
N GLU A 133 20.61 -15.93 6.53
CA GLU A 133 22.07 -16.00 6.79
C GLU A 133 22.50 -17.40 7.24
N ALA A 134 21.65 -18.13 7.96
CA ALA A 134 21.94 -19.51 8.37
C ALA A 134 21.97 -20.49 7.18
N HIS A 135 21.48 -20.05 6.01
CA HIS A 135 21.50 -20.76 4.74
C HIS A 135 22.54 -20.19 3.76
N GLY A 136 23.43 -19.30 4.23
CA GLY A 136 24.51 -18.72 3.42
C GLY A 136 24.01 -17.71 2.38
N ILE A 137 22.88 -17.07 2.63
CA ILE A 137 22.35 -15.98 1.81
C ILE A 137 22.80 -14.66 2.44
N ASP A 138 23.71 -13.97 1.76
CA ASP A 138 24.30 -12.71 2.22
C ASP A 138 23.50 -11.50 1.69
N GLY A 139 23.27 -10.52 2.56
CA GLY A 139 22.63 -9.24 2.23
C GLY A 139 23.64 -8.11 2.01
N ASP A 140 24.74 -8.37 1.32
CA ASP A 140 25.89 -7.46 1.17
C ASP A 140 25.72 -6.40 0.06
N GLY A 141 24.67 -6.51 -0.76
CA GLY A 141 24.43 -5.63 -1.90
C GLY A 141 25.33 -5.90 -3.12
N GLU A 142 26.14 -6.95 -3.09
CA GLU A 142 27.04 -7.35 -4.19
C GLU A 142 26.75 -8.76 -4.69
N THR A 143 26.38 -9.67 -3.79
CA THR A 143 26.13 -11.08 -4.07
C THR A 143 24.72 -11.28 -4.61
N GLU A 144 24.61 -11.90 -5.78
CA GLU A 144 23.35 -12.39 -6.34
C GLU A 144 22.84 -13.61 -5.54
N VAL A 145 21.65 -13.48 -4.95
CA VAL A 145 21.10 -14.46 -4.01
C VAL A 145 19.70 -14.97 -4.38
N GLY A 146 19.12 -14.48 -5.47
CA GLY A 146 17.77 -14.84 -5.92
C GLY A 146 17.55 -16.34 -6.06
N GLN A 147 18.51 -17.09 -6.62
CA GLN A 147 18.44 -18.55 -6.71
C GLN A 147 18.50 -19.25 -5.36
N ALA A 148 19.32 -18.77 -4.42
CA ALA A 148 19.43 -19.35 -3.09
C ALA A 148 18.15 -19.07 -2.27
N VAL A 149 17.63 -17.84 -2.36
CA VAL A 149 16.33 -17.46 -1.75
C VAL A 149 15.19 -18.29 -2.33
N HIS A 150 15.16 -18.49 -3.65
CA HIS A 150 14.13 -19.33 -4.27
C HIS A 150 14.17 -20.75 -3.72
N ALA A 151 15.35 -21.39 -3.67
CA ALA A 151 15.49 -22.74 -3.14
C ALA A 151 15.06 -22.84 -1.66
N LEU A 152 15.43 -21.84 -0.83
CA LEU A 152 15.00 -21.79 0.57
C LEU A 152 13.46 -21.68 0.69
N LEU A 153 12.80 -20.92 -0.17
CA LEU A 153 11.34 -20.83 -0.18
C LEU A 153 10.68 -22.15 -0.62
N GLU A 154 11.32 -22.93 -1.49
CA GLU A 154 10.86 -24.30 -1.81
C GLU A 154 10.96 -25.21 -0.59
N ASP A 155 12.10 -25.22 0.12
CA ASP A 155 12.29 -26.00 1.35
C ASP A 155 11.26 -25.62 2.42
N VAL A 156 10.97 -24.33 2.59
CA VAL A 156 9.98 -23.82 3.55
C VAL A 156 8.57 -24.27 3.17
N HIS A 157 8.23 -24.21 1.88
CA HIS A 157 6.94 -24.70 1.39
C HIS A 157 6.79 -26.21 1.59
N GLU A 158 7.82 -27.00 1.27
CA GLU A 158 7.84 -28.45 1.51
C GLU A 158 7.73 -28.80 3.01
N ALA A 159 8.22 -27.93 3.88
CA ALA A 159 8.06 -28.04 5.33
C ALA A 159 6.67 -27.61 5.86
N GLY A 160 5.74 -27.21 4.98
CA GLY A 160 4.38 -26.76 5.34
C GLY A 160 4.28 -25.28 5.70
N GLY A 161 5.23 -24.45 5.24
CA GLY A 161 5.28 -23.02 5.48
C GLY A 161 6.16 -22.63 6.67
N GLY A 162 6.13 -21.35 7.03
CA GLY A 162 6.97 -20.79 8.08
C GLY A 162 7.26 -19.31 7.90
N ILE A 163 8.19 -18.79 8.70
CA ILE A 163 8.70 -17.42 8.55
C ILE A 163 10.10 -17.52 7.95
N VAL A 164 10.33 -16.86 6.81
CA VAL A 164 11.67 -16.65 6.25
C VAL A 164 12.11 -15.24 6.63
N TYR A 165 13.12 -15.15 7.49
CA TYR A 165 13.58 -13.89 8.05
C TYR A 165 14.83 -13.38 7.33
N PHE A 166 14.76 -12.12 6.88
CA PHE A 166 15.83 -11.38 6.24
C PHE A 166 16.33 -10.31 7.22
N PRO A 167 17.55 -10.47 7.78
CA PRO A 167 18.20 -9.41 8.55
C PRO A 167 18.42 -8.13 7.73
N PRO A 168 18.84 -7.01 8.37
CA PRO A 168 19.30 -5.83 7.66
C PRO A 168 20.34 -6.16 6.59
N GLY A 169 20.21 -5.58 5.41
CA GLY A 169 21.05 -5.88 4.27
C GLY A 169 20.36 -5.57 2.94
N ARG A 170 21.13 -5.57 1.86
CA ARG A 170 20.63 -5.43 0.49
C ARG A 170 20.79 -6.76 -0.23
N TYR A 171 19.67 -7.33 -0.68
CA TYR A 171 19.61 -8.65 -1.30
C TYR A 171 19.33 -8.49 -2.79
N LEU A 172 20.30 -8.89 -3.62
CA LEU A 172 20.18 -8.84 -5.07
C LEU A 172 19.45 -10.09 -5.56
N LEU A 173 18.21 -9.92 -6.02
CA LEU A 173 17.35 -11.00 -6.50
C LEU A 173 17.38 -11.03 -8.04
N GLU A 174 18.41 -11.65 -8.62
CA GLU A 174 18.64 -11.78 -10.07
C GLU A 174 17.60 -12.64 -10.81
N ARG A 175 16.71 -13.30 -10.05
CA ARG A 175 15.50 -13.98 -10.50
C ARG A 175 14.37 -13.71 -9.51
N THR A 176 13.12 -13.97 -9.91
CA THR A 176 11.94 -13.90 -9.06
C THR A 176 11.87 -15.13 -8.14
N PRO A 177 12.06 -15.00 -6.82
CA PRO A 177 11.75 -16.05 -5.86
C PRO A 177 10.22 -16.24 -5.75
N LEU A 178 9.77 -17.48 -5.52
CA LEU A 178 8.35 -17.83 -5.49
C LEU A 178 7.94 -18.26 -4.08
N ILE A 179 6.98 -17.55 -3.51
CA ILE A 179 6.49 -17.77 -2.14
C ILE A 179 5.40 -18.86 -2.18
N GLY A 180 5.57 -19.92 -1.39
CA GLY A 180 4.58 -20.99 -1.26
C GLY A 180 3.49 -20.69 -0.23
N ASP A 181 2.57 -21.65 -0.05
CA ASP A 181 1.52 -21.55 0.97
C ASP A 181 2.08 -21.35 2.38
N ASP A 182 1.27 -20.69 3.25
CA ASP A 182 1.53 -20.54 4.68
C ASP A 182 2.92 -19.96 5.03
N THR A 183 3.48 -19.16 4.11
CA THR A 183 4.85 -18.62 4.20
C THR A 183 4.84 -17.11 4.41
N ILE A 184 5.61 -16.63 5.37
CA ILE A 184 5.80 -15.20 5.65
C ILE A 184 7.25 -14.84 5.35
N LEU A 185 7.46 -13.96 4.38
CA LEU A 185 8.72 -13.23 4.21
C LEU A 185 8.72 -12.02 5.15
N GLN A 186 9.73 -11.92 6.00
CA GLN A 186 9.85 -10.82 6.96
C GLN A 186 11.25 -10.21 6.91
N GLY A 187 11.32 -8.90 6.70
CA GLY A 187 12.56 -8.13 6.86
C GLY A 187 12.70 -7.48 8.23
N ALA A 188 13.73 -6.63 8.34
CA ALA A 188 14.03 -5.78 9.48
C ALA A 188 13.58 -4.32 9.26
N GLY A 189 12.51 -4.11 8.49
CA GLY A 189 11.97 -2.80 8.13
C GLY A 189 12.70 -2.18 6.94
N ARG A 190 12.91 -0.86 6.96
CA ARG A 190 13.60 -0.10 5.90
C ARG A 190 15.04 -0.58 5.63
N ALA A 191 15.66 -1.24 6.61
CA ALA A 191 17.03 -1.73 6.54
C ALA A 191 17.18 -3.04 5.75
N THR A 192 16.08 -3.75 5.44
CA THR A 192 16.08 -4.91 4.54
C THR A 192 15.64 -4.45 3.16
N VAL A 193 16.57 -4.41 2.21
CA VAL A 193 16.34 -3.91 0.85
C VAL A 193 16.32 -5.06 -0.13
N PHE A 194 15.26 -5.17 -0.91
CA PHE A 194 15.19 -6.07 -2.06
C PHE A 194 15.40 -5.27 -3.34
N GLU A 195 16.38 -5.72 -4.13
CA GLU A 195 16.71 -5.16 -5.43
C GLU A 195 16.61 -6.26 -6.48
N GLY A 196 16.03 -5.94 -7.64
CA GLY A 196 15.81 -6.88 -8.73
C GLY A 196 16.67 -6.54 -9.94
N PRO A 197 17.97 -6.88 -9.97
CA PRO A 197 18.77 -6.68 -11.17
C PRO A 197 18.17 -7.50 -12.32
N ARG A 198 18.05 -6.88 -13.49
CA ARG A 198 17.59 -7.53 -14.72
C ARG A 198 18.52 -7.15 -15.89
N PRO A 199 18.65 -8.03 -16.90
CA PRO A 199 19.13 -7.64 -18.22
C PRO A 199 18.32 -6.46 -18.77
N ASP A 200 18.95 -5.60 -19.57
CA ASP A 200 18.30 -4.38 -20.08
C ASP A 200 17.11 -4.67 -21.03
N ASP A 201 17.07 -5.87 -21.62
CA ASP A 201 15.98 -6.38 -22.45
C ASP A 201 14.91 -7.16 -21.67
N GLU A 202 15.07 -7.32 -20.35
CA GLU A 202 14.20 -8.11 -19.47
C GLU A 202 13.73 -7.32 -18.24
N VAL A 203 13.59 -6.01 -18.39
CA VAL A 203 13.08 -5.11 -17.34
C VAL A 203 11.57 -5.28 -17.11
N GLY A 204 11.11 -4.90 -15.92
CA GLY A 204 9.68 -4.88 -15.57
C GLY A 204 9.07 -6.22 -15.17
N ARG A 205 9.87 -7.27 -15.01
CA ARG A 205 9.43 -8.55 -14.42
C ARG A 205 9.30 -8.43 -12.91
N ALA A 206 8.42 -9.20 -12.29
CA ALA A 206 8.25 -9.20 -10.85
C ALA A 206 9.56 -9.46 -10.08
N LEU A 207 9.75 -8.75 -8.97
CA LEU A 207 10.81 -8.98 -7.99
C LEU A 207 10.48 -10.18 -7.13
N LEU A 208 9.25 -10.23 -6.61
CA LEU A 208 8.69 -11.32 -5.82
C LEU A 208 7.33 -11.73 -6.39
N SER A 209 7.03 -13.02 -6.37
CA SER A 209 5.69 -13.54 -6.69
C SER A 209 5.43 -14.83 -5.90
N ASN A 210 4.30 -15.50 -6.17
CA ASN A 210 3.90 -16.73 -5.50
C ASN A 210 4.09 -17.98 -6.38
N ARG A 211 4.15 -19.15 -5.75
CA ARG A 211 3.96 -20.42 -6.46
C ARG A 211 2.55 -20.46 -7.05
N GLY A 212 2.40 -21.12 -8.20
CA GLY A 212 1.13 -21.19 -8.93
C GLY A 212 0.64 -19.84 -9.47
N TYR A 213 1.57 -18.91 -9.75
CA TYR A 213 1.24 -17.64 -10.43
C TYR A 213 0.70 -17.85 -11.86
N ASP A 214 0.88 -19.04 -12.43
CA ASP A 214 0.43 -19.50 -13.73
C ASP A 214 -0.74 -20.51 -13.65
N GLU A 215 -1.32 -20.67 -12.46
CA GLU A 215 -2.57 -21.41 -12.30
C GLU A 215 -3.77 -20.53 -12.67
N SER A 216 -4.91 -21.16 -12.94
CA SER A 216 -6.16 -20.45 -13.17
C SER A 216 -6.94 -20.21 -11.87
N GLY A 217 -7.94 -19.33 -11.92
CA GLY A 217 -8.78 -19.00 -10.78
C GLY A 217 -7.94 -18.38 -9.67
N TYR A 218 -8.05 -18.97 -8.48
CA TYR A 218 -7.29 -18.55 -7.30
C TYR A 218 -6.48 -19.72 -6.74
N ASP A 219 -5.99 -20.58 -7.64
CA ASP A 219 -5.30 -21.83 -7.29
C ASP A 219 -3.78 -21.61 -7.11
N GLY A 220 -3.30 -20.37 -7.23
CA GLY A 220 -1.97 -19.97 -6.78
C GLY A 220 -1.84 -20.00 -5.25
N ALA A 221 -0.62 -19.79 -4.75
CA ALA A 221 -0.34 -19.92 -3.33
C ALA A 221 -1.23 -19.03 -2.46
N SER A 222 -1.54 -19.56 -1.28
CA SER A 222 -2.47 -18.95 -0.32
C SER A 222 -1.84 -18.72 1.06
N ASN A 223 -2.42 -17.80 1.84
CA ASN A 223 -2.00 -17.51 3.22
C ASN A 223 -0.54 -17.07 3.38
N TRP A 224 0.01 -16.40 2.38
CA TRP A 224 1.38 -15.90 2.43
C TRP A 224 1.43 -14.39 2.67
N ALA A 225 2.61 -13.93 3.11
CA ALA A 225 2.82 -12.53 3.42
C ALA A 225 4.24 -12.06 3.08
N VAL A 226 4.37 -10.77 2.80
CA VAL A 226 5.65 -10.04 2.79
C VAL A 226 5.50 -8.88 3.75
N ARG A 227 6.46 -8.70 4.66
CA ARG A 227 6.41 -7.59 5.60
C ARG A 227 7.75 -7.00 5.99
N ASP A 228 7.70 -5.72 6.34
CA ASP A 228 8.82 -4.97 6.91
C ASP A 228 10.04 -4.97 5.98
N VAL A 229 9.84 -4.58 4.72
CA VAL A 229 10.88 -4.57 3.67
C VAL A 229 10.85 -3.30 2.85
N ARG A 230 12.00 -2.91 2.34
CA ARG A 230 12.20 -1.85 1.36
C ARG A 230 12.38 -2.46 -0.04
N ILE A 231 11.73 -1.88 -1.04
CA ILE A 231 11.86 -2.25 -2.45
C ILE A 231 12.58 -1.12 -3.18
N ASP A 232 13.76 -1.42 -3.70
CA ASP A 232 14.57 -0.52 -4.51
C ASP A 232 15.05 -1.31 -5.74
N ALA A 233 14.17 -1.43 -6.73
CA ALA A 233 14.34 -2.33 -7.86
C ALA A 233 14.06 -1.61 -9.20
N PRO A 234 14.92 -0.66 -9.62
CA PRO A 234 14.68 0.18 -10.80
C PRO A 234 14.55 -0.59 -12.13
N LYS A 235 14.90 -1.87 -12.17
CA LYS A 235 14.78 -2.74 -13.35
C LYS A 235 13.69 -3.79 -13.25
N ALA A 236 12.96 -3.87 -12.15
CA ALA A 236 11.93 -4.88 -11.92
C ALA A 236 10.62 -4.22 -11.48
N ASN A 237 9.52 -4.94 -11.61
CA ASN A 237 8.32 -4.66 -10.83
C ASN A 237 8.52 -5.21 -9.42
N GLY A 238 7.74 -4.77 -8.45
CA GLY A 238 7.90 -5.16 -7.05
C GLY A 238 7.23 -6.51 -6.76
N ILE A 239 6.25 -6.49 -5.87
CA ILE A 239 5.53 -7.69 -5.42
C ILE A 239 4.33 -7.92 -6.33
N LEU A 240 4.27 -9.10 -6.95
CA LEU A 240 3.20 -9.53 -7.86
C LEU A 240 2.45 -10.74 -7.30
N PRO A 241 1.42 -10.56 -6.44
CA PRO A 241 0.45 -11.61 -6.17
C PRO A 241 -0.35 -11.93 -7.45
N ALA A 242 -0.30 -13.17 -7.91
CA ALA A 242 -0.97 -13.62 -9.13
C ALA A 242 -1.75 -14.92 -8.85
N HIS A 243 -3.05 -14.93 -9.17
CA HIS A 243 -3.97 -16.04 -8.86
C HIS A 243 -3.93 -16.49 -7.40
N ALA A 244 -3.56 -15.58 -6.48
CA ALA A 244 -3.31 -15.89 -5.09
C ALA A 244 -4.55 -15.67 -4.23
N GLU A 245 -4.57 -16.29 -3.05
CA GLU A 245 -5.63 -16.11 -2.05
C GLU A 245 -5.07 -15.75 -0.66
N ARG A 246 -5.70 -14.79 0.03
CA ARG A 246 -5.38 -14.44 1.43
C ARG A 246 -3.94 -13.95 1.61
N VAL A 247 -3.54 -13.00 0.76
CA VAL A 247 -2.21 -12.38 0.80
C VAL A 247 -2.19 -11.20 1.77
N ARG A 248 -1.07 -11.02 2.49
CA ARG A 248 -0.85 -9.88 3.39
C ARG A 248 0.48 -9.19 3.06
N LEU A 249 0.41 -7.96 2.56
CA LEU A 249 1.58 -7.11 2.34
C LEU A 249 1.56 -6.03 3.42
N LYS A 250 2.60 -5.97 4.26
CA LYS A 250 2.61 -5.07 5.41
C LYS A 250 3.91 -4.30 5.54
N ASN A 251 3.84 -3.01 5.81
CA ASN A 251 5.02 -2.19 6.02
C ASN A 251 6.01 -2.28 4.84
N ILE A 252 5.51 -1.98 3.64
CA ILE A 252 6.27 -2.00 2.40
C ILE A 252 6.73 -0.58 2.09
N TYR A 253 8.05 -0.39 1.94
CA TYR A 253 8.66 0.90 1.63
C TYR A 253 9.21 0.86 0.21
N GLY A 254 8.52 1.46 -0.76
CA GLY A 254 8.94 1.51 -2.15
C GLY A 254 9.72 2.78 -2.47
N ASP A 255 10.87 2.63 -3.12
CA ASP A 255 11.62 3.72 -3.74
C ASP A 255 11.60 3.61 -5.26
N ARG A 256 12.69 3.17 -5.89
CA ARG A 256 12.80 3.05 -7.34
C ARG A 256 12.18 1.76 -7.79
N ILE A 257 11.36 1.83 -8.83
CA ILE A 257 10.74 0.66 -9.44
C ILE A 257 10.59 0.85 -10.93
N TYR A 258 10.42 -0.24 -11.68
CA TYR A 258 10.23 -0.12 -13.12
C TYR A 258 8.79 0.28 -13.50
N PHE A 259 7.76 -0.47 -13.07
CA PHE A 259 6.36 -0.04 -13.25
C PHE A 259 5.60 0.13 -11.93
N HIS A 260 5.54 -0.92 -11.10
CA HIS A 260 4.68 -0.97 -9.92
C HIS A 260 5.44 -1.57 -8.72
N HIS A 261 5.32 -1.00 -7.53
CA HIS A 261 5.83 -1.63 -6.30
C HIS A 261 4.97 -2.81 -5.88
N VAL A 262 3.66 -2.68 -6.05
CA VAL A 262 2.69 -3.73 -5.77
C VAL A 262 1.72 -3.79 -6.93
N ASP A 263 1.58 -4.98 -7.50
CA ASP A 263 0.70 -5.25 -8.64
C ASP A 263 -0.12 -6.51 -8.34
N VAL A 264 -1.37 -6.31 -7.90
CA VAL A 264 -2.25 -7.41 -7.48
C VAL A 264 -3.03 -7.90 -8.70
N VAL A 265 -2.66 -9.08 -9.22
CA VAL A 265 -3.19 -9.63 -10.47
C VAL A 265 -4.09 -10.84 -10.20
N SER A 266 -5.32 -10.81 -10.70
CA SER A 266 -6.30 -11.93 -10.63
C SER A 266 -6.37 -12.61 -9.25
N SER A 267 -6.26 -11.84 -8.17
CA SER A 267 -6.08 -12.37 -6.81
C SER A 267 -7.26 -12.02 -5.91
N LYS A 268 -7.46 -12.78 -4.82
CA LYS A 268 -8.53 -12.49 -3.86
C LYS A 268 -8.08 -12.40 -2.41
N ASN A 269 -8.79 -11.58 -1.64
CA ASN A 269 -8.55 -11.40 -0.20
C ASN A 269 -7.15 -10.82 0.10
N VAL A 270 -6.63 -9.94 -0.77
CA VAL A 270 -5.31 -9.30 -0.62
C VAL A 270 -5.45 -8.03 0.23
N VAL A 271 -4.60 -7.88 1.25
CA VAL A 271 -4.53 -6.66 2.05
C VAL A 271 -3.12 -6.10 1.99
N VAL A 272 -3.02 -4.83 1.60
CA VAL A 272 -1.83 -3.99 1.65
C VAL A 272 -2.04 -2.97 2.77
N ASP A 273 -1.22 -3.02 3.82
CA ASP A 273 -1.38 -2.23 5.05
C ASP A 273 -0.05 -1.63 5.50
N GLY A 274 0.05 -0.30 5.58
CA GLY A 274 1.34 0.37 5.81
C GLY A 274 2.18 0.34 4.55
N TYR A 275 1.84 1.19 3.58
CA TYR A 275 2.53 1.27 2.30
C TYR A 275 3.05 2.68 2.05
N TRP A 276 4.33 2.81 1.75
CA TRP A 276 4.97 4.08 1.43
C TRP A 276 5.62 3.98 0.06
N ALA A 277 5.39 4.96 -0.82
CA ALA A 277 6.08 5.08 -2.10
C ALA A 277 6.63 6.49 -2.27
N THR A 278 7.95 6.60 -2.33
CA THR A 278 8.67 7.88 -2.56
C THR A 278 8.90 8.14 -4.04
N ARG A 279 8.65 7.15 -4.91
CA ARG A 279 8.67 7.28 -6.37
C ARG A 279 7.64 6.35 -7.01
N GLY A 280 7.25 6.69 -8.23
CA GLY A 280 6.58 5.81 -9.17
C GLY A 280 7.53 4.99 -10.01
N GLY A 281 7.00 4.45 -11.10
CA GLY A 281 7.76 3.63 -12.03
C GLY A 281 8.65 4.47 -12.95
N GLU A 282 9.81 3.94 -13.33
CA GLU A 282 10.66 4.56 -14.34
C GLU A 282 10.16 4.28 -15.77
N GLY A 283 9.18 3.38 -15.93
CA GLY A 283 8.53 3.01 -17.19
C GLY A 283 7.33 3.91 -17.56
N GLY A 284 6.95 3.94 -18.84
CA GLY A 284 6.00 4.92 -19.39
C GLY A 284 4.49 4.71 -19.12
N SER A 285 4.12 3.91 -18.12
CA SER A 285 2.74 3.78 -17.62
C SER A 285 2.86 3.28 -16.19
N ASP A 286 2.93 4.21 -15.24
CA ASP A 286 3.36 3.90 -13.89
C ASP A 286 2.32 4.26 -12.83
N ALA A 287 2.15 3.31 -11.93
CA ALA A 287 1.39 3.46 -10.71
C ALA A 287 2.13 2.66 -9.64
N PRO A 288 2.63 3.27 -8.55
CA PRO A 288 3.27 2.53 -7.48
C PRO A 288 2.40 1.36 -6.98
N MET A 289 1.08 1.55 -6.93
CA MET A 289 0.10 0.54 -6.53
C MET A 289 -0.89 0.25 -7.64
N GLN A 290 -1.04 -1.02 -8.00
CA GLN A 290 -1.98 -1.48 -9.01
C GLN A 290 -2.85 -2.66 -8.53
N PHE A 291 -4.13 -2.61 -8.88
CA PHE A 291 -5.06 -3.74 -8.87
C PHE A 291 -5.37 -4.06 -10.33
N ASP A 292 -4.96 -5.23 -10.78
CA ASP A 292 -4.98 -5.62 -12.19
C ASP A 292 -5.68 -6.98 -12.36
N ASN A 293 -6.05 -7.29 -13.61
CA ASN A 293 -6.65 -8.56 -13.98
C ASN A 293 -5.87 -9.16 -15.15
N GLN A 294 -5.57 -10.45 -15.06
CA GLN A 294 -5.01 -11.20 -16.16
C GLN A 294 -6.11 -11.59 -17.14
N THR A 295 -6.33 -10.74 -18.14
CA THR A 295 -7.31 -10.99 -19.21
C THR A 295 -6.64 -11.50 -20.47
N ALA A 296 -7.42 -12.13 -21.35
CA ALA A 296 -6.93 -12.68 -22.61
C ALA A 296 -6.10 -11.67 -23.43
N GLY A 297 -4.84 -12.01 -23.71
CA GLY A 297 -3.93 -11.18 -24.51
C GLY A 297 -3.08 -10.20 -23.70
N THR A 298 -3.19 -10.22 -22.37
CA THR A 298 -2.28 -9.50 -21.48
C THR A 298 -0.87 -10.07 -21.60
N ALA A 299 0.14 -9.20 -21.74
CA ALA A 299 1.54 -9.60 -21.94
C ALA A 299 2.50 -9.12 -20.83
N SER A 300 2.07 -8.24 -19.93
CA SER A 300 2.97 -7.56 -18.98
C SER A 300 3.22 -8.33 -17.68
N ASN A 301 2.25 -9.11 -17.22
CA ASN A 301 2.28 -9.71 -15.87
C ASN A 301 3.10 -10.99 -15.88
N THR A 302 4.37 -10.84 -15.55
CA THR A 302 5.40 -11.84 -15.80
C THR A 302 6.44 -11.91 -14.69
N ILE A 303 7.00 -13.10 -14.52
CA ILE A 303 8.14 -13.35 -13.63
C ILE A 303 9.42 -13.57 -14.44
N TRP A 304 10.56 -13.41 -13.79
CA TRP A 304 11.87 -13.72 -14.36
C TRP A 304 12.48 -14.95 -13.70
N THR A 305 12.74 -16.01 -14.47
CA THR A 305 13.32 -17.25 -13.92
C THR A 305 14.84 -17.19 -13.74
N GLY A 306 15.48 -16.05 -14.05
CA GLY A 306 16.93 -15.94 -14.20
C GLY A 306 17.41 -16.25 -15.62
N LYS A 307 16.53 -16.74 -16.49
CA LYS A 307 16.86 -17.14 -17.88
C LYS A 307 15.81 -16.74 -18.89
N THR A 308 14.55 -16.88 -18.51
CA THR A 308 13.40 -16.58 -19.36
C THR A 308 12.31 -15.93 -18.55
N GLU A 309 11.58 -15.04 -19.22
CA GLU A 309 10.28 -14.56 -18.80
C GLU A 309 9.27 -15.72 -18.81
N VAL A 310 8.40 -15.76 -17.80
CA VAL A 310 7.21 -16.63 -17.79
C VAL A 310 6.01 -15.79 -17.38
N ARG A 311 4.88 -16.04 -18.04
CA ARG A 311 3.67 -15.24 -17.94
C ARG A 311 2.66 -15.86 -16.97
N VAL A 312 1.92 -15.00 -16.28
CA VAL A 312 0.68 -15.35 -15.56
C VAL A 312 -0.36 -15.90 -16.56
N GLU A 313 -1.23 -16.82 -16.12
CA GLU A 313 -2.19 -17.48 -17.01
C GLU A 313 -3.38 -16.58 -17.37
N ASP A 314 -3.70 -16.49 -18.65
CA ASP A 314 -4.83 -15.69 -19.14
C ASP A 314 -6.14 -16.45 -18.91
N ASP A 315 -6.95 -16.03 -17.93
CA ASP A 315 -8.19 -16.74 -17.59
C ASP A 315 -9.39 -15.84 -17.23
N ASP A 316 -9.22 -14.52 -17.32
CA ASP A 316 -10.22 -13.50 -16.97
C ASP A 316 -10.70 -13.58 -15.50
N THR A 317 -9.89 -14.17 -14.61
CA THR A 317 -10.20 -14.21 -13.17
C THR A 317 -10.17 -12.80 -12.58
N PRO A 318 -11.24 -12.38 -11.87
CA PRO A 318 -11.29 -11.04 -11.29
C PRO A 318 -10.39 -10.91 -10.05
N THR A 319 -9.75 -9.76 -9.91
CA THR A 319 -9.14 -9.30 -8.66
C THR A 319 -10.24 -8.82 -7.74
N ARG A 320 -10.36 -9.46 -6.56
CA ARG A 320 -11.51 -9.23 -5.68
C ARG A 320 -11.27 -9.22 -4.19
N ASN A 321 -12.10 -8.46 -3.47
CA ASN A 321 -12.02 -8.33 -2.01
C ASN A 321 -10.61 -7.93 -1.57
N CYS A 322 -10.08 -6.88 -2.18
CA CYS A 322 -8.74 -6.38 -1.89
C CYS A 322 -8.80 -5.04 -1.18
N THR A 323 -7.82 -4.77 -0.31
CA THR A 323 -7.76 -3.54 0.47
C THR A 323 -6.37 -2.93 0.41
N LEU A 324 -6.29 -1.65 0.09
CA LEU A 324 -5.15 -0.78 0.39
C LEU A 324 -5.53 0.10 1.58
N ALA A 325 -4.74 0.07 2.66
CA ALA A 325 -4.97 0.85 3.87
C ALA A 325 -3.67 1.43 4.42
N ASN A 326 -3.78 2.55 5.16
CA ASN A 326 -2.66 3.17 5.88
C ASN A 326 -1.47 3.44 4.94
N PHE A 327 -1.69 4.26 3.92
CA PHE A 327 -0.71 4.43 2.84
C PHE A 327 -0.35 5.90 2.59
N GLU A 328 0.83 6.07 1.99
CA GLU A 328 1.42 7.33 1.58
C GLU A 328 2.11 7.12 0.23
N ILE A 329 1.64 7.83 -0.79
CA ILE A 329 2.24 7.85 -2.12
C ILE A 329 2.63 9.29 -2.39
N ASP A 330 3.91 9.60 -2.23
CA ASP A 330 4.49 10.94 -2.37
C ASP A 330 5.69 10.87 -3.33
N PRO A 331 5.43 10.66 -4.63
CA PRO A 331 6.45 10.33 -5.60
C PRO A 331 7.24 11.56 -6.08
N GLU A 332 8.57 11.46 -6.07
CA GLU A 332 9.46 12.53 -6.55
C GLU A 332 9.54 12.64 -8.09
N ASN A 333 9.05 11.65 -8.83
CA ASN A 333 9.22 11.53 -10.28
C ASN A 333 7.91 11.70 -11.08
N GLU A 334 6.86 12.23 -10.46
CA GLU A 334 5.59 12.57 -11.10
C GLU A 334 4.97 11.43 -11.94
N PRO A 335 4.70 10.24 -11.36
CA PRO A 335 4.04 9.15 -12.07
C PRO A 335 2.70 9.57 -12.64
N ASP A 336 2.23 8.87 -13.66
CA ASP A 336 0.89 9.12 -14.20
C ASP A 336 -0.18 8.92 -13.11
N TYR A 337 -0.07 7.85 -12.32
CA TYR A 337 -1.05 7.50 -11.32
C TYR A 337 -0.44 7.14 -9.95
N GLY A 338 -1.21 7.34 -8.87
CA GLY A 338 -0.86 6.81 -7.56
C GLY A 338 -1.37 5.38 -7.36
N VAL A 339 -2.69 5.22 -7.50
CA VAL A 339 -3.38 3.92 -7.46
C VAL A 339 -4.13 3.68 -8.76
N HIS A 340 -3.90 2.54 -9.39
CA HIS A 340 -4.52 2.18 -10.67
C HIS A 340 -5.33 0.88 -10.55
N LEU A 341 -6.61 0.96 -10.92
CA LEU A 341 -7.47 -0.20 -11.20
C LEU A 341 -7.41 -0.45 -12.69
N HIS A 342 -6.66 -1.47 -13.09
CA HIS A 342 -6.32 -1.73 -14.47
C HIS A 342 -7.08 -2.96 -14.98
N ARG A 343 -7.68 -2.80 -16.16
CA ARG A 343 -8.46 -3.78 -16.92
C ARG A 343 -9.76 -4.22 -16.23
N ASP A 344 -10.69 -4.71 -17.03
CA ASP A 344 -11.96 -5.30 -16.56
C ASP A 344 -11.74 -6.35 -15.45
N GLY A 345 -12.56 -6.34 -14.39
CA GLY A 345 -12.60 -7.42 -13.39
C GLY A 345 -12.36 -7.02 -11.93
N SER A 346 -12.18 -5.74 -11.62
CA SER A 346 -12.01 -5.30 -10.22
C SER A 346 -13.32 -5.35 -9.41
N GLU A 347 -13.37 -6.19 -8.37
CA GLU A 347 -14.55 -6.38 -7.52
C GLU A 347 -14.27 -6.19 -6.02
N SER A 348 -15.10 -5.43 -5.28
CA SER A 348 -14.96 -5.24 -3.82
C SER A 348 -13.57 -4.70 -3.43
N ILE A 349 -13.12 -3.64 -4.10
CA ILE A 349 -11.83 -2.99 -3.82
C ILE A 349 -12.04 -1.86 -2.81
N THR A 350 -11.23 -1.82 -1.76
CA THR A 350 -11.24 -0.76 -0.74
C THR A 350 -9.91 -0.03 -0.74
N ILE A 351 -9.94 1.30 -0.85
CA ILE A 351 -8.78 2.18 -0.71
C ILE A 351 -9.08 3.12 0.44
N ARG A 352 -8.32 3.07 1.54
CA ARG A 352 -8.63 3.89 2.71
C ARG A 352 -7.45 4.37 3.51
N ASP A 353 -7.69 5.41 4.31
CA ASP A 353 -6.77 5.93 5.33
C ASP A 353 -5.38 6.23 4.75
N GLY A 354 -5.31 7.15 3.79
CA GLY A 354 -4.04 7.45 3.14
C GLY A 354 -4.04 8.71 2.31
N TYR A 355 -2.93 8.98 1.65
CA TYR A 355 -2.81 10.11 0.75
C TYR A 355 -1.95 9.82 -0.47
N VAL A 356 -2.23 10.55 -1.54
CA VAL A 356 -1.53 10.49 -2.82
C VAL A 356 -1.22 11.91 -3.26
N THR A 357 0.04 12.16 -3.62
CA THR A 357 0.49 13.46 -4.13
C THR A 357 1.16 13.35 -5.49
N GLY A 358 1.37 14.50 -6.15
CA GLY A 358 2.40 14.65 -7.17
C GLY A 358 2.20 13.86 -8.45
N CYS A 359 1.03 13.25 -8.69
CA CYS A 359 0.81 12.46 -9.90
C CYS A 359 0.51 13.38 -11.10
N GLY A 360 1.18 13.10 -12.23
CA GLY A 360 1.05 13.83 -13.49
C GLY A 360 -0.31 13.69 -14.17
N HIS A 361 -1.10 12.65 -13.83
CA HIS A 361 -2.47 12.50 -14.33
C HIS A 361 -3.54 12.39 -13.23
N SER A 362 -3.56 11.33 -12.43
CA SER A 362 -4.60 11.12 -11.41
C SER A 362 -4.06 10.45 -10.15
N ALA A 363 -4.47 10.91 -8.96
CA ALA A 363 -4.15 10.17 -7.73
C ALA A 363 -4.76 8.75 -7.73
N ILE A 364 -6.05 8.61 -8.08
CA ILE A 364 -6.71 7.30 -8.23
C ILE A 364 -7.33 7.19 -9.63
N ARG A 365 -7.00 6.12 -10.34
CA ARG A 365 -7.43 5.85 -11.73
C ARG A 365 -8.13 4.49 -11.84
N ALA A 366 -9.21 4.44 -12.61
CA ALA A 366 -9.68 3.19 -13.23
C ALA A 366 -9.80 3.42 -14.74
N ASP A 367 -9.46 2.45 -15.59
CA ASP A 367 -9.46 2.72 -17.03
C ASP A 367 -10.85 2.96 -17.61
N THR A 368 -10.83 3.57 -18.78
CA THR A 368 -12.03 3.82 -19.58
C THR A 368 -12.47 2.51 -20.22
N GLY A 369 -13.74 2.16 -20.09
CA GLY A 369 -14.27 0.87 -20.51
C GLY A 369 -14.40 -0.13 -19.37
N ASP A 370 -13.50 -0.07 -18.38
CA ASP A 370 -13.39 -1.13 -17.37
C ASP A 370 -14.58 -1.23 -16.43
N LEU A 371 -15.08 -2.43 -16.21
CA LEU A 371 -16.12 -2.74 -15.26
C LEU A 371 -15.52 -2.89 -13.85
N VAL A 372 -16.00 -2.02 -12.96
CA VAL A 372 -15.67 -2.01 -11.53
C VAL A 372 -16.95 -2.21 -10.73
N SER A 373 -16.87 -3.06 -9.70
CA SER A 373 -17.99 -3.38 -8.83
C SER A 373 -17.58 -3.26 -7.37
N GLY A 374 -18.35 -2.55 -6.52
CA GLY A 374 -18.09 -2.53 -5.08
C GLY A 374 -16.80 -1.77 -4.73
N LEU A 375 -16.56 -0.62 -5.35
CA LEU A 375 -15.39 0.22 -5.06
C LEU A 375 -15.69 1.13 -3.87
N THR A 376 -14.83 1.09 -2.85
CA THR A 376 -14.88 1.98 -1.70
C THR A 376 -13.59 2.80 -1.62
N ILE A 377 -13.72 4.13 -1.55
CA ILE A 377 -12.63 5.08 -1.31
C ILE A 377 -12.99 5.90 -0.06
N GLU A 378 -12.25 5.74 1.03
CA GLU A 378 -12.61 6.30 2.35
C GLU A 378 -11.43 6.98 3.04
N SER A 379 -11.60 8.19 3.56
CA SER A 379 -10.54 8.88 4.32
C SER A 379 -9.23 9.04 3.52
N VAL A 380 -9.34 9.42 2.24
CA VAL A 380 -8.19 9.61 1.34
C VAL A 380 -7.99 11.08 0.98
N SER A 381 -6.73 11.54 1.00
CA SER A 381 -6.34 12.86 0.51
C SER A 381 -5.59 12.77 -0.82
N CYS A 382 -6.14 13.34 -1.89
CA CYS A 382 -5.49 13.49 -3.19
C CYS A 382 -5.00 14.95 -3.33
N LEU A 383 -3.71 15.20 -3.12
CA LEU A 383 -3.15 16.56 -3.01
C LEU A 383 -2.16 16.85 -4.14
N GLU A 384 -2.21 18.02 -4.75
CA GLU A 384 -1.25 18.43 -5.80
C GLU A 384 -1.11 17.40 -6.93
N ASN A 385 -2.24 16.88 -7.40
CA ASN A 385 -2.31 16.00 -8.57
C ASN A 385 -3.04 16.72 -9.70
N ALA A 386 -2.74 16.36 -10.96
CA ALA A 386 -3.50 16.91 -12.09
C ALA A 386 -5.00 16.60 -12.00
N ARG A 387 -5.37 15.45 -11.42
CA ARG A 387 -6.73 15.04 -11.03
C ARG A 387 -6.70 14.30 -9.70
N GLY A 388 -7.79 14.40 -8.92
CA GLY A 388 -7.95 13.59 -7.72
C GLY A 388 -8.34 12.16 -8.05
N ILE A 389 -9.60 11.95 -8.42
CA ILE A 389 -10.16 10.62 -8.69
C ILE A 389 -10.75 10.61 -10.10
N SER A 390 -10.29 9.69 -10.95
CA SER A 390 -10.78 9.56 -12.33
C SER A 390 -11.07 8.11 -12.68
N LEU A 391 -12.33 7.71 -12.54
CA LEU A 391 -12.74 6.31 -12.75
C LEU A 391 -13.01 5.96 -14.22
N GLY A 392 -12.70 6.83 -15.19
CA GLY A 392 -12.87 6.53 -16.62
C GLY A 392 -14.33 6.49 -17.08
N GLN A 393 -14.53 6.62 -18.39
CA GLN A 393 -15.86 6.67 -19.00
C GLN A 393 -16.37 5.25 -19.29
N VAL A 394 -17.59 4.95 -18.84
CA VAL A 394 -18.32 3.71 -19.16
C VAL A 394 -19.80 4.05 -19.21
N GLY A 395 -20.52 3.56 -20.23
CA GLY A 395 -21.93 3.91 -20.44
C GLY A 395 -22.91 3.17 -19.51
N SER A 396 -22.54 2.01 -18.95
CA SER A 396 -23.26 1.29 -17.89
C SER A 396 -22.49 0.02 -17.50
N GLY A 397 -22.92 -0.65 -16.43
CA GLY A 397 -22.43 -1.97 -16.03
C GLY A 397 -21.55 -1.97 -14.79
N ARG A 398 -21.13 -0.79 -14.32
CA ARG A 398 -20.51 -0.64 -13.00
C ARG A 398 -21.57 -0.62 -11.92
N ARG A 399 -21.21 -1.04 -10.72
CA ARG A 399 -22.14 -1.10 -9.58
C ARG A 399 -21.44 -0.74 -8.28
N GLU A 400 -22.20 -0.16 -7.35
CA GLU A 400 -21.78 0.02 -5.97
C GLU A 400 -20.47 0.82 -5.82
N LEU A 401 -20.57 2.14 -5.95
CA LEU A 401 -19.46 3.06 -5.64
C LEU A 401 -19.71 3.75 -4.30
N THR A 402 -18.73 3.73 -3.39
CA THR A 402 -18.74 4.53 -2.17
C THR A 402 -17.50 5.42 -2.13
N ILE A 403 -17.69 6.72 -1.96
CA ILE A 403 -16.61 7.68 -1.72
C ILE A 403 -16.97 8.50 -0.48
N SER A 404 -16.19 8.39 0.59
CA SER A 404 -16.45 9.10 1.85
C SER A 404 -15.22 9.74 2.46
N ASP A 405 -15.40 10.93 3.04
CA ASP A 405 -14.35 11.63 3.81
C ASP A 405 -13.08 11.87 2.98
N VAL A 406 -13.25 12.25 1.71
CA VAL A 406 -12.17 12.48 0.74
C VAL A 406 -11.88 13.96 0.55
N THR A 407 -10.59 14.31 0.48
CA THR A 407 -10.13 15.65 0.07
C THR A 407 -9.38 15.55 -1.25
N ILE A 408 -9.77 16.34 -2.25
CA ILE A 408 -9.08 16.53 -3.51
C ILE A 408 -8.67 17.99 -3.57
N ARG A 409 -7.36 18.27 -3.61
CA ARG A 409 -6.86 19.63 -3.70
C ARG A 409 -5.69 19.75 -4.67
N THR A 410 -5.65 20.85 -5.43
CA THR A 410 -4.43 21.30 -6.09
C THR A 410 -4.37 22.82 -6.02
N ASP A 411 -3.24 23.36 -5.55
CA ASP A 411 -2.97 24.80 -5.50
C ASP A 411 -2.24 25.28 -6.77
N ASP A 412 -1.82 24.36 -7.65
CA ASP A 412 -1.20 24.64 -8.94
C ASP A 412 -2.25 24.63 -10.08
N ASP A 413 -2.63 25.83 -10.53
CA ASP A 413 -3.54 26.05 -11.66
C ASP A 413 -3.01 25.48 -12.99
N GLY A 414 -1.69 25.39 -13.17
CA GLY A 414 -1.06 24.86 -14.37
C GLY A 414 -1.08 23.33 -14.41
N LEU A 415 -1.09 22.69 -13.24
CA LEU A 415 -1.20 21.25 -13.08
C LEU A 415 -2.66 20.77 -13.20
N ALA A 416 -3.61 21.54 -12.65
CA ALA A 416 -5.01 21.16 -12.60
C ALA A 416 -5.59 20.86 -14.01
N ALA A 417 -6.10 19.64 -14.22
CA ALA A 417 -6.59 19.20 -15.52
C ALA A 417 -7.93 18.45 -15.40
N GLY A 418 -8.84 18.64 -16.36
CA GLY A 418 -10.08 17.86 -16.40
C GLY A 418 -10.96 18.08 -15.17
N SER A 419 -11.40 17.02 -14.49
CA SER A 419 -12.26 17.16 -13.29
C SER A 419 -11.54 16.65 -12.05
N GLY A 420 -11.72 17.31 -10.90
CA GLY A 420 -11.14 16.87 -9.64
C GLY A 420 -11.65 15.48 -9.23
N LEU A 421 -12.97 15.27 -9.37
CA LEU A 421 -13.64 13.98 -9.25
C LEU A 421 -14.43 13.65 -10.53
N TYR A 422 -14.14 12.50 -11.14
CA TYR A 422 -14.88 11.95 -12.28
C TYR A 422 -15.27 10.48 -12.08
N ALA A 423 -16.56 10.17 -12.24
CA ALA A 423 -17.06 8.80 -12.30
C ALA A 423 -18.17 8.66 -13.33
N ALA A 424 -18.27 7.48 -13.94
CA ALA A 424 -19.30 7.17 -14.93
C ALA A 424 -19.76 5.72 -14.87
N GLY A 425 -21.02 5.48 -15.25
CA GLY A 425 -21.56 4.15 -15.55
C GLY A 425 -21.99 3.31 -14.34
N PHE A 426 -22.08 3.89 -13.15
CA PHE A 426 -22.43 3.17 -11.92
C PHE A 426 -23.94 3.14 -11.66
N ASP A 427 -24.44 1.95 -11.32
CA ASP A 427 -25.73 1.74 -10.67
C ASP A 427 -25.54 1.64 -9.14
N GLY A 428 -26.08 2.61 -8.41
CA GLY A 428 -25.91 2.76 -6.96
C GLY A 428 -24.54 3.35 -6.58
N ALA A 429 -24.48 4.67 -6.43
CA ALA A 429 -23.29 5.37 -5.96
C ALA A 429 -23.63 6.26 -4.76
N SER A 430 -22.76 6.29 -3.75
CA SER A 430 -22.88 7.14 -2.56
C SER A 430 -21.60 7.92 -2.35
N ILE A 431 -21.71 9.25 -2.35
CA ILE A 431 -20.60 10.17 -2.18
C ILE A 431 -20.91 11.10 -1.01
N SER A 432 -20.07 11.10 0.02
CA SER A 432 -20.32 11.87 1.24
C SER A 432 -19.08 12.52 1.84
N ASN A 433 -19.23 13.73 2.40
CA ASN A 433 -18.13 14.44 3.07
C ASN A 433 -16.90 14.62 2.16
N VAL A 434 -17.12 15.01 0.91
CA VAL A 434 -16.06 15.19 -0.09
C VAL A 434 -15.77 16.68 -0.29
N THR A 435 -14.49 17.04 -0.28
CA THR A 435 -14.03 18.39 -0.65
C THR A 435 -13.21 18.32 -1.93
N VAL A 436 -13.56 19.11 -2.93
CA VAL A 436 -12.77 19.34 -4.14
C VAL A 436 -12.42 20.82 -4.22
N ASP A 437 -11.13 21.15 -4.24
CA ASP A 437 -10.62 22.53 -4.22
C ASP A 437 -9.47 22.68 -5.22
N GLY A 438 -9.63 23.54 -6.22
CA GLY A 438 -8.59 23.80 -7.22
C GLY A 438 -9.15 24.19 -8.58
N ALA A 439 -8.28 24.71 -9.45
CA ALA A 439 -8.65 25.25 -10.77
C ALA A 439 -8.93 24.17 -11.84
N PHE A 440 -9.52 23.04 -11.46
CA PHE A 440 -9.96 22.01 -12.40
C PHE A 440 -10.95 22.59 -13.44
N THR A 441 -11.11 21.93 -14.59
CA THR A 441 -12.21 22.25 -15.53
C THR A 441 -13.57 22.13 -14.84
N ASN A 442 -13.79 21.03 -14.11
CA ASN A 442 -14.97 20.87 -13.27
C ASN A 442 -14.54 20.40 -11.88
N GLY A 443 -15.26 20.78 -10.83
CA GLY A 443 -15.03 20.22 -9.50
C GLY A 443 -15.37 18.73 -9.51
N VAL A 444 -16.64 18.44 -9.78
CA VAL A 444 -17.17 17.08 -9.84
C VAL A 444 -17.94 16.86 -11.15
N LEU A 445 -17.69 15.74 -11.83
CA LEU A 445 -18.36 15.36 -13.09
C LEU A 445 -18.89 13.93 -13.03
N PHE A 446 -20.12 13.74 -13.51
CA PHE A 446 -20.76 12.42 -13.66
C PHE A 446 -21.40 12.19 -15.03
N ASP A 447 -21.33 10.95 -15.50
CA ASP A 447 -22.04 10.43 -16.68
C ASP A 447 -22.70 9.09 -16.38
N ASP A 448 -23.86 8.83 -16.97
CA ASP A 448 -24.48 7.50 -17.00
C ASP A 448 -24.61 6.87 -15.60
N MET A 449 -25.02 7.67 -14.61
CA MET A 449 -25.15 7.25 -13.21
C MET A 449 -26.62 7.01 -12.85
N THR A 450 -26.91 5.88 -12.22
CA THR A 450 -28.24 5.57 -11.69
C THR A 450 -28.20 5.51 -10.16
N ASP A 451 -29.21 6.10 -9.50
CA ASP A 451 -29.30 6.19 -8.03
C ASP A 451 -28.04 6.80 -7.37
N LEU A 452 -27.53 7.89 -7.95
CA LEU A 452 -26.39 8.63 -7.39
C LEU A 452 -26.83 9.48 -6.19
N LYS A 453 -26.20 9.29 -5.03
CA LYS A 453 -26.46 10.04 -3.80
C LYS A 453 -25.23 10.85 -3.43
N LEU A 454 -25.40 12.16 -3.28
CA LEU A 454 -24.37 13.08 -2.80
C LEU A 454 -24.83 13.81 -1.55
N SER A 455 -23.98 13.84 -0.53
CA SER A 455 -24.24 14.55 0.72
C SER A 455 -22.99 15.23 1.28
N THR A 456 -23.09 16.47 1.74
CA THR A 456 -21.93 17.16 2.35
C THR A 456 -20.74 17.26 1.38
N VAL A 457 -21.00 17.71 0.14
CA VAL A 457 -19.96 17.85 -0.89
C VAL A 457 -19.65 19.31 -1.16
N THR A 458 -18.38 19.68 -1.10
CA THR A 458 -17.89 21.04 -1.42
C THR A 458 -17.05 20.99 -2.69
N ALA A 459 -17.35 21.86 -3.65
CA ALA A 459 -16.56 22.06 -4.86
C ALA A 459 -16.20 23.56 -4.99
N THR A 460 -14.90 23.88 -4.99
CA THR A 460 -14.38 25.24 -5.03
C THR A 460 -13.35 25.42 -6.13
N GLY A 461 -13.36 26.59 -6.79
CA GLY A 461 -12.29 27.00 -7.70
C GLY A 461 -12.40 26.50 -9.15
N ALA A 462 -13.33 25.61 -9.45
CA ALA A 462 -13.48 25.04 -10.79
C ALA A 462 -13.71 26.12 -11.87
N SER A 463 -12.94 26.07 -12.95
CA SER A 463 -12.98 27.05 -14.03
C SER A 463 -14.27 27.04 -14.85
N TYR A 464 -15.04 25.94 -14.83
CA TYR A 464 -16.31 25.82 -15.54
C TYR A 464 -17.47 25.51 -14.58
N GLN A 465 -17.60 24.29 -14.07
CA GLN A 465 -18.70 23.91 -13.17
C GLN A 465 -18.25 23.29 -11.86
N ALA A 466 -18.92 23.63 -10.75
CA ALA A 466 -18.70 22.97 -9.48
C ALA A 466 -19.22 21.53 -9.52
N PHE A 467 -20.49 21.35 -9.91
CA PHE A 467 -21.15 20.05 -10.07
C PHE A 467 -21.68 19.91 -11.50
N ARG A 468 -21.21 18.91 -12.25
CA ARG A 468 -21.64 18.66 -13.62
C ARG A 468 -22.25 17.26 -13.77
N PHE A 469 -23.57 17.22 -13.91
CA PHE A 469 -24.31 16.01 -14.27
C PHE A 469 -24.50 16.02 -15.79
N ARG A 470 -23.56 15.43 -16.53
CA ARG A 470 -23.38 15.71 -17.97
C ARG A 470 -24.40 14.98 -18.85
N GLU A 471 -24.58 13.67 -18.67
CA GLU A 471 -25.51 12.88 -19.50
C GLU A 471 -26.07 11.69 -18.70
N ASN A 472 -27.37 11.43 -18.83
CA ASN A 472 -28.06 10.26 -18.25
C ASN A 472 -27.83 10.03 -16.74
N VAL A 473 -27.79 11.09 -15.94
CA VAL A 473 -27.56 10.98 -14.48
C VAL A 473 -28.85 11.12 -13.69
N ASP A 474 -29.26 10.11 -12.92
CA ASP A 474 -30.28 10.22 -11.86
C ASP A 474 -29.60 10.42 -10.50
N ALA A 475 -29.73 11.63 -9.94
CA ALA A 475 -29.01 12.02 -8.74
C ALA A 475 -29.88 12.68 -7.66
N THR A 476 -29.42 12.55 -6.42
CA THR A 476 -29.85 13.32 -5.26
C THR A 476 -28.65 14.03 -4.65
N LEU A 477 -28.67 15.37 -4.64
CA LEU A 477 -27.61 16.23 -4.10
C LEU A 477 -28.11 17.01 -2.89
N THR A 478 -27.57 16.71 -1.71
CA THR A 478 -27.99 17.33 -0.45
C THR A 478 -26.82 17.96 0.28
N THR A 479 -27.05 19.07 1.00
CA THR A 479 -26.03 19.72 1.85
C THR A 479 -24.73 19.96 1.08
N ALA A 480 -24.77 20.76 0.02
CA ALA A 480 -23.60 20.97 -0.84
C ALA A 480 -23.14 22.43 -0.86
N ARG A 481 -21.90 22.66 -1.28
CA ARG A 481 -21.36 24.01 -1.49
C ARG A 481 -20.67 24.09 -2.84
N ALA A 482 -21.09 25.06 -3.65
CA ALA A 482 -20.40 25.47 -4.86
C ALA A 482 -19.81 26.86 -4.64
N ALA A 483 -18.49 27.02 -4.77
CA ALA A 483 -17.83 28.29 -4.51
C ALA A 483 -16.80 28.67 -5.57
N ASN A 484 -16.75 29.94 -5.97
CA ASN A 484 -15.73 30.48 -6.89
C ASN A 484 -15.61 29.66 -8.18
N CYS A 485 -16.74 29.39 -8.84
CA CYS A 485 -16.77 28.61 -10.08
C CYS A 485 -17.14 29.48 -11.29
N GLY A 486 -16.56 29.20 -12.45
CA GLY A 486 -16.71 30.05 -13.64
C GLY A 486 -18.15 30.21 -14.12
N ASP A 487 -18.74 29.16 -14.66
CA ASP A 487 -20.00 29.22 -15.40
C ASP A 487 -21.22 28.92 -14.53
N ALA A 488 -21.19 27.78 -13.82
CA ALA A 488 -22.35 27.32 -13.04
C ALA A 488 -21.94 26.60 -11.75
N GLY A 489 -22.72 26.81 -10.69
CA GLY A 489 -22.64 26.00 -9.49
C GLY A 489 -23.06 24.56 -9.78
N VAL A 490 -24.25 24.38 -10.37
CA VAL A 490 -24.78 23.08 -10.79
C VAL A 490 -25.18 23.13 -12.27
N TYR A 491 -24.65 22.19 -13.07
CA TYR A 491 -25.07 21.97 -14.46
C TYR A 491 -25.77 20.62 -14.61
N ILE A 492 -26.89 20.61 -15.34
CA ILE A 492 -27.71 19.43 -15.59
C ILE A 492 -27.92 19.27 -17.09
N GLY A 493 -27.26 18.27 -17.66
CA GLY A 493 -27.30 17.99 -19.09
C GLY A 493 -28.41 17.02 -19.51
N PRO A 494 -28.43 16.64 -20.80
CA PRO A 494 -29.48 15.81 -21.39
C PRO A 494 -29.67 14.47 -20.67
N GLY A 495 -30.93 14.05 -20.53
CA GLY A 495 -31.31 12.77 -19.92
C GLY A 495 -31.08 12.71 -18.40
N SER A 496 -30.51 13.76 -17.79
CA SER A 496 -30.22 13.80 -16.37
C SER A 496 -31.42 14.32 -15.56
N ARG A 497 -31.62 13.74 -14.38
CA ARG A 497 -32.66 14.09 -13.40
C ARG A 497 -32.02 14.32 -12.05
N VAL A 498 -32.00 15.57 -11.59
CA VAL A 498 -31.33 15.91 -10.32
C VAL A 498 -32.33 16.42 -9.30
N ALA A 499 -32.46 15.70 -8.19
CA ALA A 499 -33.04 16.19 -6.95
C ALA A 499 -31.97 16.99 -6.19
N TYR A 500 -32.24 18.23 -5.78
CA TYR A 500 -31.29 18.92 -4.92
C TYR A 500 -31.92 19.81 -3.84
N GLY A 501 -31.19 19.99 -2.73
CA GLY A 501 -31.60 20.83 -1.60
C GLY A 501 -30.46 21.11 -0.62
N GLY A 502 -30.52 22.27 0.06
CA GLY A 502 -29.47 22.66 1.02
C GLY A 502 -28.13 23.00 0.36
N ILE A 503 -28.15 23.56 -0.86
CA ILE A 503 -26.93 23.99 -1.55
C ILE A 503 -26.66 25.46 -1.22
N THR A 504 -25.40 25.78 -0.90
CA THR A 504 -24.90 27.15 -0.82
C THR A 504 -24.10 27.47 -2.08
N PHE A 505 -24.40 28.62 -2.68
CA PHE A 505 -23.69 29.16 -3.84
C PHE A 505 -22.95 30.43 -3.44
N ASP A 506 -21.68 30.53 -3.78
CA ASP A 506 -20.84 31.69 -3.45
C ASP A 506 -19.89 31.99 -4.62
N GLY A 507 -19.99 33.16 -5.24
CA GLY A 507 -19.09 33.52 -6.36
C GLY A 507 -19.18 32.56 -7.57
N VAL A 508 -20.38 32.10 -7.93
CA VAL A 508 -20.62 31.29 -9.14
C VAL A 508 -21.26 32.12 -10.26
N GLY A 509 -20.97 31.82 -11.53
CA GLY A 509 -21.56 32.54 -12.68
C GLY A 509 -23.09 32.44 -12.74
N SER A 510 -23.62 31.25 -12.54
CA SER A 510 -25.04 30.94 -12.35
C SER A 510 -25.19 29.90 -11.25
N GLU A 511 -26.29 29.94 -10.49
CA GLU A 511 -26.50 28.93 -9.44
C GLU A 511 -26.76 27.55 -10.07
N VAL A 512 -27.73 27.50 -11.00
CA VAL A 512 -28.15 26.27 -11.69
C VAL A 512 -28.35 26.56 -13.17
N ASP A 513 -27.75 25.72 -14.01
CA ASP A 513 -27.89 25.71 -15.47
C ASP A 513 -28.45 24.35 -15.92
N ILE A 514 -29.49 24.38 -16.76
CA ILE A 514 -30.22 23.19 -17.21
C ILE A 514 -30.25 23.21 -18.73
N ASP A 515 -29.54 22.27 -19.35
CA ASP A 515 -29.53 22.10 -20.80
C ASP A 515 -30.79 21.38 -21.29
N THR A 516 -31.00 21.39 -22.60
CA THR A 516 -32.13 20.76 -23.29
C THR A 516 -32.23 19.27 -22.93
N GLY A 517 -33.29 18.92 -22.22
CA GLY A 517 -33.56 17.54 -21.80
C GLY A 517 -33.03 17.16 -20.42
N GLY A 518 -32.42 18.10 -19.70
CA GLY A 518 -32.19 17.98 -18.26
C GLY A 518 -33.45 18.32 -17.45
N GLU A 519 -33.61 17.69 -16.29
CA GLU A 519 -34.74 17.91 -15.39
C GLU A 519 -34.27 18.13 -13.94
N THR A 520 -34.89 19.09 -13.25
CA THR A 520 -34.69 19.30 -11.80
C THR A 520 -35.96 18.94 -11.03
N ARG A 521 -35.78 18.42 -9.82
CA ARG A 521 -36.85 18.32 -8.81
C ARG A 521 -36.39 18.93 -7.49
N ALA A 522 -37.27 19.67 -6.83
CA ALA A 522 -36.97 20.19 -5.49
C ALA A 522 -36.87 19.01 -4.50
N TRP A 523 -35.80 18.98 -3.71
CA TRP A 523 -35.71 18.05 -2.58
C TRP A 523 -36.56 18.57 -1.43
N ILE A 524 -37.70 17.94 -1.18
CA ILE A 524 -38.58 18.25 -0.04
C ILE A 524 -38.20 17.30 1.10
N THR A 525 -37.48 17.80 2.10
CA THR A 525 -37.28 17.06 3.36
C THR A 525 -38.63 16.92 4.05
N SER A 526 -39.16 15.69 4.14
CA SER A 526 -40.38 15.39 4.91
C SER A 526 -40.14 15.45 6.40
#